data_AF-A0A397P9H3-F1
#
_entry.id   AF-A0A397P9H3-F1
#
_cell.length_a   1.000
_cell.length_b   1.000
_cell.length_c   1.000
_cell.angle_alpha   90.00
_cell.angle_beta   90.00
_cell.angle_gamma   90.00
#
_symmetry.space_group_name_H-M   'P 1'
#
loop_
_entity.id
_entity.type
_entity.pdbx_description
1 polymer ?
#
loop_
_entity_poly.entity_id
_entity_poly.type
_entity_poly.pdbx_seq_one_letter_code
_entity_poly.pdbx_strand_id
1 'polypeptide(L)'
;MHGSAGPLPHPGTQHQYSMGGRVGEWAGAASEIALSRFLKQAAALLALALLAGCSDRADEASVANAGAGGDLEAAAIAVGVIPDPASTDPTGLYARATDRICVLPAPQDFIIGIDMDYGDGQHCTASGTARREGELLRVTLAGNEGCGFDARFEGDRIVLPGTLPKGCAHYCTGRASLAGMEADRLSDSAAEARAMRDAKGRLLCGG
;
A
#
# COMPACT_ATOMS: atom_id res chain seq x y z
N MET A 1 -16.43 47.69 -29.56
CA MET A 1 -17.77 47.66 -28.94
C MET A 1 -18.45 46.38 -29.39
N HIS A 2 -19.15 45.69 -28.49
CA HIS A 2 -19.55 44.26 -28.50
C HIS A 2 -18.41 43.33 -28.03
N GLY A 3 -18.54 42.48 -27.00
CA GLY A 3 -19.66 42.13 -26.12
C GLY A 3 -19.34 40.75 -25.51
N SER A 4 -19.31 40.67 -24.19
CA SER A 4 -18.94 39.48 -23.38
C SER A 4 -19.93 38.32 -23.49
N ALA A 5 -19.44 37.08 -23.36
CA ALA A 5 -20.23 35.93 -22.88
C ALA A 5 -19.32 34.91 -22.17
N GLY A 6 -19.48 34.76 -20.85
CA GLY A 6 -18.84 33.72 -20.05
C GLY A 6 -19.64 32.40 -20.07
N PRO A 7 -19.04 31.26 -19.70
CA PRO A 7 -19.72 29.96 -19.71
C PRO A 7 -20.55 29.69 -18.44
N LEU A 8 -21.62 28.94 -18.66
CA LEU A 8 -22.74 28.60 -17.78
C LEU A 8 -22.39 27.55 -16.70
N PRO A 9 -23.07 27.54 -15.54
CA PRO A 9 -22.97 26.49 -14.54
C PRO A 9 -23.87 25.26 -14.84
N HIS A 10 -23.43 24.08 -14.42
CA HIS A 10 -24.15 22.81 -14.52
C HIS A 10 -25.29 22.68 -13.49
N PRO A 11 -26.40 21.98 -13.81
CA PRO A 11 -27.53 21.80 -12.91
C PRO A 11 -27.29 20.68 -11.88
N GLY A 12 -27.52 21.00 -10.61
CA GLY A 12 -27.59 20.04 -9.51
C GLY A 12 -28.95 19.34 -9.45
N THR A 13 -28.93 18.02 -9.35
CA THR A 13 -30.08 17.15 -9.12
C THR A 13 -30.46 17.15 -7.63
N GLN A 14 -31.61 17.76 -7.30
CA GLN A 14 -32.28 17.53 -6.02
C GLN A 14 -33.36 16.45 -6.18
N HIS A 15 -33.24 15.36 -5.43
CA HIS A 15 -34.32 14.40 -5.24
C HIS A 15 -35.21 14.83 -4.08
N GLN A 16 -36.45 15.16 -4.43
CA GLN A 16 -37.56 15.51 -3.54
C GLN A 16 -38.19 14.20 -3.01
N TYR A 17 -38.16 13.98 -1.70
CA TYR A 17 -38.94 12.90 -1.06
C TYR A 17 -40.26 13.46 -0.55
N SER A 18 -41.34 12.91 -1.11
CA SER A 18 -42.74 13.19 -0.79
C SER A 18 -43.13 12.56 0.55
N MET A 19 -43.60 13.37 1.50
CA MET A 19 -44.24 12.91 2.73
C MET A 19 -45.74 13.22 2.62
N GLY A 20 -46.54 12.19 2.33
CA GLY A 20 -48.00 12.25 2.29
C GLY A 20 -48.60 10.96 2.82
N GLY A 21 -49.05 10.97 4.07
CA GLY A 21 -49.71 9.83 4.73
C GLY A 21 -50.82 10.32 5.65
N ARG A 22 -52.04 9.85 5.38
CA ARG A 22 -53.34 10.34 5.86
C ARG A 22 -53.63 10.06 7.33
N VAL A 23 -54.32 11.02 7.94
CA VAL A 23 -55.10 10.88 9.19
C VAL A 23 -56.37 10.07 8.88
N GLY A 24 -56.65 9.05 9.69
CA GLY A 24 -57.82 8.19 9.55
C GLY A 24 -58.08 7.42 10.83
N GLU A 25 -58.95 7.98 11.65
CA GLU A 25 -59.55 7.48 12.88
C GLU A 25 -60.53 6.33 12.59
N TRP A 26 -60.41 5.18 13.27
CA TRP A 26 -61.51 4.24 13.49
C TRP A 26 -61.38 3.57 14.86
N ALA A 27 -62.46 3.67 15.62
CA ALA A 27 -62.63 3.14 16.96
C ALA A 27 -62.90 1.63 16.97
N GLY A 28 -62.52 1.00 18.09
CA GLY A 28 -63.27 -0.11 18.68
C GLY A 28 -62.88 -1.51 18.24
N ALA A 29 -62.07 -2.19 19.04
CA ALA A 29 -62.32 -3.56 19.48
C ALA A 29 -61.38 -3.88 20.65
N ALA A 30 -61.99 -4.01 21.82
CA ALA A 30 -61.37 -4.48 23.03
C ALA A 30 -61.16 -6.01 22.96
N SER A 31 -60.27 -6.48 23.84
CA SER A 31 -59.98 -7.89 24.15
C SER A 31 -59.03 -8.55 23.14
N GLU A 32 -57.99 -9.24 23.63
CA GLU A 32 -56.94 -10.02 22.90
C GLU A 32 -55.50 -9.42 22.87
N ILE A 33 -55.19 -8.31 23.55
CA ILE A 33 -53.87 -7.64 23.41
C ILE A 33 -52.80 -8.14 24.42
N ALA A 34 -53.16 -8.95 25.43
CA ALA A 34 -52.24 -9.27 26.53
C ALA A 34 -51.23 -10.38 26.24
N LEU A 35 -51.55 -11.39 25.41
CA LEU A 35 -50.63 -12.53 25.16
C LEU A 35 -49.59 -12.26 24.06
N SER A 36 -49.89 -11.38 23.10
CA SER A 36 -49.01 -11.14 21.94
C SER A 36 -47.84 -10.19 22.23
N ARG A 37 -47.89 -9.42 23.33
CA ARG A 37 -46.80 -8.54 23.77
C ARG A 37 -45.66 -9.31 24.44
N PHE A 38 -45.95 -10.40 25.14
CA PHE A 38 -44.93 -11.23 25.79
C PHE A 38 -44.07 -12.01 24.79
N LEU A 39 -44.65 -12.53 23.70
CA LEU A 39 -43.87 -13.20 22.64
C LEU A 39 -42.98 -12.23 21.84
N LYS A 40 -43.46 -11.01 21.57
CA LYS A 40 -42.66 -9.99 20.85
C LYS A 40 -41.50 -9.45 21.68
N GLN A 41 -41.66 -9.32 23.00
CA GLN A 41 -40.58 -8.86 23.88
C GLN A 41 -39.52 -9.94 24.13
N ALA A 42 -39.89 -11.21 24.20
CA ALA A 42 -38.93 -12.32 24.29
C ALA A 42 -38.06 -12.43 23.02
N ALA A 43 -38.66 -12.23 21.83
CA ALA A 43 -37.92 -12.26 20.57
C ALA A 43 -36.96 -11.08 20.41
N ALA A 44 -37.33 -9.88 20.88
CA ALA A 44 -36.45 -8.72 20.84
C ALA A 44 -35.26 -8.86 21.82
N LEU A 45 -35.49 -9.40 23.02
CA LEU A 45 -34.41 -9.63 24.00
C LEU A 45 -33.45 -10.75 23.56
N LEU A 46 -33.96 -11.80 22.91
CA LEU A 46 -33.12 -12.88 22.36
C LEU A 46 -32.30 -12.40 21.15
N ALA A 47 -32.86 -11.52 20.32
CA ALA A 47 -32.14 -10.89 19.20
C ALA A 47 -31.03 -9.95 19.69
N LEU A 48 -31.26 -9.14 20.73
CA LEU A 48 -30.19 -8.31 21.32
C LEU A 48 -29.11 -9.14 22.04
N ALA A 49 -29.47 -10.26 22.67
CA ALA A 49 -28.51 -11.18 23.28
C ALA A 49 -27.61 -11.88 22.24
N LEU A 50 -28.13 -12.13 21.03
CA LEU A 50 -27.35 -12.70 19.92
C LEU A 50 -26.38 -11.69 19.29
N LEU A 51 -26.64 -10.38 19.33
CA LEU A 51 -25.68 -9.35 18.88
C LEU A 51 -24.60 -9.02 19.91
N ALA A 52 -24.83 -9.26 21.21
CA ALA A 52 -23.84 -9.03 22.26
C ALA A 52 -22.73 -10.11 22.33
N GLY A 53 -22.86 -11.22 21.58
CA GLY A 53 -21.85 -12.27 21.50
C GLY A 53 -20.75 -12.06 20.45
N CYS A 54 -20.86 -11.03 19.61
CA CYS A 54 -19.89 -10.74 18.55
C CYS A 54 -18.83 -9.68 18.93
N SER A 55 -18.82 -9.22 20.17
CA SER A 55 -17.82 -8.28 20.68
C SER A 55 -17.19 -8.81 21.96
N ASP A 56 -16.29 -9.78 21.81
CA ASP A 56 -15.05 -9.93 22.61
C ASP A 56 -14.38 -11.27 22.28
N ARG A 57 -13.57 -11.29 21.21
CA ARG A 57 -12.54 -12.32 20.99
C ARG A 57 -11.51 -11.90 19.93
N ALA A 58 -11.20 -10.62 19.89
CA ALA A 58 -10.28 -10.07 18.90
C ALA A 58 -9.22 -9.21 19.59
N ASP A 59 -8.43 -9.79 20.49
CA ASP A 59 -7.20 -9.11 20.99
C ASP A 59 -6.14 -10.09 21.55
N GLU A 60 -6.48 -11.29 22.01
CA GLU A 60 -5.48 -12.20 22.64
C GLU A 60 -4.77 -13.16 21.66
N ALA A 61 -5.31 -13.39 20.46
CA ALA A 61 -4.74 -14.34 19.49
C ALA A 61 -3.78 -13.68 18.46
N SER A 62 -3.74 -12.36 18.38
CA SER A 62 -2.92 -11.62 17.40
C SER A 62 -1.47 -11.45 17.84
N VAL A 63 -1.20 -11.39 19.16
CA VAL A 63 0.15 -11.15 19.69
C VAL A 63 0.97 -12.45 19.77
N ALA A 64 0.34 -13.60 20.03
CA ALA A 64 1.02 -14.89 20.05
C ALA A 64 1.43 -15.41 18.65
N ASN A 65 0.72 -14.99 17.59
CA ASN A 65 1.00 -15.42 16.22
C ASN A 65 2.05 -14.55 15.50
N ALA A 66 2.27 -13.31 15.96
CA ALA A 66 3.24 -12.41 15.32
C ALA A 66 4.70 -12.89 15.45
N GLY A 67 5.04 -13.66 16.50
CA GLY A 67 6.36 -14.28 16.68
C GLY A 67 6.46 -15.68 16.06
N ALA A 68 5.37 -16.44 16.04
CA ALA A 68 5.35 -17.79 15.45
C ALA A 68 5.73 -17.77 13.97
N GLY A 69 5.24 -16.77 13.22
CA GLY A 69 5.64 -16.52 11.83
C GLY A 69 6.95 -15.72 11.68
N GLY A 70 7.80 -15.68 12.69
CA GLY A 70 9.23 -15.34 12.51
C GLY A 70 10.12 -16.54 12.84
N ASP A 71 9.70 -17.33 13.83
CA ASP A 71 10.41 -18.54 14.26
C ASP A 71 10.33 -19.66 13.21
N LEU A 72 9.19 -19.81 12.52
CA LEU A 72 9.02 -20.81 11.46
C LEU A 72 9.91 -20.48 10.24
N GLU A 73 9.99 -19.21 9.90
CA GLU A 73 10.79 -18.64 8.82
C GLU A 73 12.27 -18.81 9.13
N ALA A 74 12.70 -18.49 10.35
CA ALA A 74 14.07 -18.73 10.81
C ALA A 74 14.43 -20.22 10.80
N ALA A 75 13.52 -21.11 11.23
CA ALA A 75 13.73 -22.56 11.17
C ALA A 75 13.83 -23.06 9.73
N ALA A 76 12.98 -22.56 8.83
CA ALA A 76 12.98 -22.91 7.41
C ALA A 76 14.25 -22.41 6.69
N ILE A 77 14.76 -21.23 7.05
CA ILE A 77 16.07 -20.73 6.60
C ILE A 77 17.18 -21.66 7.11
N ALA A 78 17.16 -22.05 8.38
CA ALA A 78 18.20 -22.89 8.98
C ALA A 78 18.31 -24.27 8.33
N VAL A 79 17.20 -24.84 7.85
CA VAL A 79 17.18 -26.12 7.11
C VAL A 79 17.29 -25.95 5.59
N GLY A 80 17.47 -24.72 5.09
CA GLY A 80 17.67 -24.41 3.67
C GLY A 80 16.42 -24.53 2.80
N VAL A 81 15.22 -24.50 3.40
CA VAL A 81 13.94 -24.50 2.66
C VAL A 81 13.63 -23.11 2.11
N ILE A 82 13.96 -22.05 2.86
CA ILE A 82 13.81 -20.64 2.43
C ILE A 82 15.22 -20.04 2.26
N PRO A 83 15.50 -19.30 1.18
CA PRO A 83 16.74 -18.55 1.03
C PRO A 83 16.90 -17.52 2.16
N ASP A 84 18.09 -17.45 2.75
CA ASP A 84 18.39 -16.46 3.78
C ASP A 84 18.48 -15.04 3.15
N PRO A 85 17.56 -14.12 3.50
CA PRO A 85 17.54 -12.77 2.96
C PRO A 85 18.72 -11.92 3.44
N ALA A 86 19.49 -12.33 4.46
CA ALA A 86 20.72 -11.67 4.92
C ALA A 86 21.98 -12.10 4.14
N SER A 87 21.94 -13.23 3.41
CA SER A 87 23.06 -13.71 2.57
C SER A 87 22.77 -13.70 1.07
N THR A 88 21.52 -13.57 0.65
CA THR A 88 21.12 -13.49 -0.78
C THR A 88 21.69 -12.26 -1.51
N ASP A 89 22.18 -12.41 -2.74
CA ASP A 89 22.67 -11.27 -3.55
C ASP A 89 21.48 -10.38 -4.02
N PRO A 90 21.48 -9.06 -3.73
CA PRO A 90 20.40 -8.17 -4.18
C PRO A 90 20.50 -7.80 -5.67
N THR A 91 21.56 -8.20 -6.39
CA THR A 91 21.72 -7.95 -7.83
C THR A 91 20.51 -8.44 -8.63
N GLY A 92 19.93 -7.58 -9.46
CA GLY A 92 18.77 -7.96 -10.27
C GLY A 92 17.90 -6.79 -10.72
N LEU A 93 16.83 -7.13 -11.43
CA LEU A 93 15.74 -6.26 -11.83
C LEU A 93 14.51 -6.61 -11.01
N TYR A 94 13.90 -5.60 -10.40
CA TYR A 94 12.69 -5.71 -9.59
C TYR A 94 11.58 -4.89 -10.23
N ALA A 95 10.35 -5.36 -10.08
CA ALA A 95 9.19 -4.77 -10.72
C ALA A 95 7.94 -4.86 -9.85
N ARG A 96 7.10 -3.84 -9.94
CA ARG A 96 5.69 -3.88 -9.55
C ARG A 96 4.88 -3.06 -10.53
N ALA A 97 3.99 -3.70 -11.29
CA ALA A 97 3.25 -3.06 -12.39
C ALA A 97 4.19 -2.35 -13.38
N THR A 98 4.22 -1.03 -13.41
CA THR A 98 5.11 -0.19 -14.24
C THR A 98 6.37 0.25 -13.51
N ASP A 99 6.40 0.18 -12.19
CA ASP A 99 7.51 0.62 -11.36
C ASP A 99 8.66 -0.39 -11.38
N ARG A 100 9.89 0.10 -11.40
CA ARG A 100 11.09 -0.71 -11.57
C ARG A 100 12.20 -0.28 -10.62
N ILE A 101 12.98 -1.26 -10.14
CA ILE A 101 14.25 -1.04 -9.45
C ILE A 101 15.31 -1.91 -10.12
N CYS A 102 16.47 -1.36 -10.43
CA CYS A 102 17.64 -2.15 -10.80
C CYS A 102 18.69 -2.07 -9.70
N VAL A 103 19.39 -3.18 -9.47
CA VAL A 103 20.51 -3.28 -8.53
C VAL A 103 21.66 -3.99 -9.25
N LEU A 104 22.84 -3.39 -9.23
CA LEU A 104 24.06 -3.96 -9.81
C LEU A 104 25.18 -4.01 -8.80
N PRO A 105 26.05 -5.03 -8.86
CA PRO A 105 27.22 -5.09 -8.02
C PRO A 105 28.22 -4.01 -8.44
N ALA A 106 28.80 -3.33 -7.46
CA ALA A 106 29.98 -2.48 -7.58
C ALA A 106 31.08 -3.02 -6.65
N PRO A 107 32.34 -2.53 -6.73
CA PRO A 107 33.45 -3.14 -5.99
C PRO A 107 33.28 -3.22 -4.45
N GLN A 108 32.50 -2.31 -3.84
CA GLN A 108 32.32 -2.24 -2.38
C GLN A 108 30.85 -2.05 -1.95
N ASP A 109 29.97 -1.74 -2.88
CA ASP A 109 28.58 -1.39 -2.66
C ASP A 109 27.77 -1.89 -3.88
N PHE A 110 26.54 -1.42 -4.03
CA PHE A 110 25.70 -1.64 -5.19
C PHE A 110 25.36 -0.31 -5.87
N ILE A 111 25.17 -0.34 -7.18
CA ILE A 111 24.49 0.73 -7.91
C ILE A 111 23.00 0.41 -7.86
N ILE A 112 22.18 1.40 -7.52
CA ILE A 112 20.72 1.27 -7.49
C ILE A 112 20.08 2.33 -8.38
N GLY A 113 19.04 1.95 -9.09
CA GLY A 113 18.22 2.83 -9.91
C GLY A 113 16.75 2.54 -9.68
N ILE A 114 15.93 3.59 -9.61
CA ILE A 114 14.50 3.52 -9.30
C ILE A 114 13.75 4.35 -10.33
N ASP A 115 12.75 3.75 -10.96
CA ASP A 115 11.82 4.42 -11.87
C ASP A 115 10.39 4.06 -11.46
N MET A 116 9.56 5.07 -11.21
CA MET A 116 8.16 4.90 -10.84
C MET A 116 7.29 5.76 -11.74
N ASP A 117 6.21 5.18 -12.25
CA ASP A 117 5.24 5.86 -13.11
C ASP A 117 3.86 5.82 -12.46
N TYR A 118 3.38 6.99 -12.04
CA TYR A 118 2.06 7.18 -11.43
C TYR A 118 1.00 7.54 -12.48
N GLY A 119 1.37 7.64 -13.76
CA GLY A 119 0.52 8.16 -14.82
C GLY A 119 0.39 9.69 -14.77
N ASP A 120 -0.25 10.25 -15.81
CA ASP A 120 -0.51 11.69 -15.95
C ASP A 120 0.75 12.58 -15.83
N GLY A 121 1.90 12.05 -16.26
CA GLY A 121 3.19 12.74 -16.19
C GLY A 121 3.81 12.81 -14.79
N GLN A 122 3.18 12.19 -13.79
CA GLN A 122 3.73 12.06 -12.44
C GLN A 122 4.65 10.85 -12.41
N HIS A 123 5.95 11.08 -12.20
CA HIS A 123 6.96 10.03 -12.17
C HIS A 123 8.02 10.35 -11.13
N CYS A 124 8.74 9.32 -10.69
CA CYS A 124 9.98 9.48 -9.94
C CYS A 124 11.08 8.74 -10.67
N THR A 125 12.23 9.38 -10.86
CA THR A 125 13.40 8.74 -11.46
C THR A 125 14.65 9.11 -10.67
N ALA A 126 15.35 8.11 -10.15
CA ALA A 126 16.55 8.30 -9.35
C ALA A 126 17.59 7.21 -9.61
N SER A 127 18.86 7.56 -9.45
CA SER A 127 19.98 6.64 -9.40
C SER A 127 20.87 6.98 -8.21
N GLY A 128 21.60 6.00 -7.69
CA GLY A 128 22.47 6.18 -6.55
C GLY A 128 23.26 4.93 -6.21
N THR A 129 23.65 4.84 -4.94
CA THR A 129 24.32 3.66 -4.39
C THR A 129 23.50 3.04 -3.28
N ALA A 130 23.72 1.76 -3.04
CA ALA A 130 23.17 1.03 -1.91
C ALA A 130 24.26 0.20 -1.24
N ARG A 131 24.34 0.24 0.09
CA ARG A 131 25.17 -0.68 0.87
C ARG A 131 24.30 -1.70 1.54
N ARG A 132 24.74 -2.96 1.57
CA ARG A 132 24.01 -4.02 2.25
C ARG A 132 24.48 -4.20 3.70
N GLU A 133 23.52 -4.26 4.61
CA GLU A 133 23.70 -4.50 6.05
C GLU A 133 22.63 -5.51 6.51
N GLY A 134 22.92 -6.81 6.33
CA GLY A 134 21.94 -7.88 6.56
C GLY A 134 20.77 -7.79 5.58
N GLU A 135 19.57 -7.59 6.13
CA GLU A 135 18.32 -7.38 5.36
C GLU A 135 18.09 -5.91 4.98
N LEU A 136 19.00 -4.99 5.36
CA LEU A 136 18.89 -3.58 4.99
C LEU A 136 19.76 -3.24 3.78
N LEU A 137 19.21 -2.43 2.89
CA LEU A 137 19.92 -1.70 1.85
C LEU A 137 19.94 -0.22 2.24
N ARG A 138 21.09 0.25 2.73
CA ARG A 138 21.32 1.67 2.98
C ARG A 138 21.53 2.39 1.65
N VAL A 139 20.48 3.05 1.18
CA VAL A 139 20.42 3.75 -0.10
C VAL A 139 20.84 5.20 0.06
N THR A 140 21.65 5.70 -0.88
CA THR A 140 21.95 7.12 -1.04
C THR A 140 21.72 7.50 -2.50
N LEU A 141 20.71 8.33 -2.76
CA LEU A 141 20.39 8.78 -4.12
C LEU A 141 21.29 9.96 -4.53
N ALA A 142 21.81 9.91 -5.75
CA ALA A 142 22.73 10.90 -6.30
C ALA A 142 22.00 12.04 -7.02
N GLY A 143 22.60 13.24 -7.03
CA GLY A 143 22.08 14.42 -7.72
C GLY A 143 21.36 15.42 -6.81
N ASN A 144 21.02 15.04 -5.58
CA ASN A 144 20.59 15.95 -4.52
C ASN A 144 21.10 15.47 -3.15
N GLU A 145 21.63 16.40 -2.35
CA GLU A 145 21.98 16.10 -0.97
C GLU A 145 20.72 15.83 -0.13
N GLY A 146 20.85 14.95 0.87
CA GLY A 146 19.78 14.72 1.86
C GLY A 146 18.68 13.76 1.43
N CYS A 147 18.91 12.90 0.43
CA CYS A 147 18.07 11.73 0.18
C CYS A 147 18.84 10.42 0.39
N GLY A 148 18.87 9.97 1.64
CA GLY A 148 19.36 8.65 2.03
C GLY A 148 18.37 7.97 2.97
N PHE A 149 18.19 6.67 2.81
CA PHE A 149 17.21 5.88 3.58
C PHE A 149 17.62 4.41 3.60
N ASP A 150 17.09 3.67 4.58
CA ASP A 150 17.28 2.22 4.66
C ASP A 150 16.04 1.56 4.05
N ALA A 151 16.22 0.87 2.91
CA ALA A 151 15.23 -0.01 2.32
C ALA A 151 15.42 -1.43 2.87
N ARG A 152 14.36 -2.21 2.94
CA ARG A 152 14.42 -3.60 3.39
C ARG A 152 14.47 -4.54 2.19
N PHE A 153 15.32 -5.55 2.28
CA PHE A 153 15.51 -6.58 1.29
C PHE A 153 15.12 -7.93 1.88
N GLU A 154 14.05 -8.50 1.34
CA GLU A 154 13.46 -9.77 1.79
C GLU A 154 13.90 -10.94 0.88
N GLY A 155 15.14 -10.92 0.39
CA GLY A 155 15.68 -11.95 -0.51
C GLY A 155 15.25 -11.79 -1.97
N ASP A 156 13.96 -11.60 -2.25
CA ASP A 156 13.43 -11.34 -3.59
C ASP A 156 12.53 -10.09 -3.67
N ARG A 157 12.18 -9.46 -2.56
CA ARG A 157 11.46 -8.17 -2.53
C ARG A 157 12.35 -7.05 -2.00
N ILE A 158 12.20 -5.86 -2.58
CA ILE A 158 12.72 -4.61 -2.01
C ILE A 158 11.54 -3.76 -1.54
N VAL A 159 11.61 -3.27 -0.30
CA VAL A 159 10.59 -2.43 0.34
C VAL A 159 11.21 -1.12 0.81
N LEU A 160 10.78 -0.01 0.22
CA LEU A 160 11.16 1.34 0.64
C LEU A 160 10.37 1.74 1.89
N PRO A 161 10.93 2.59 2.77
CA PRO A 161 10.22 3.03 3.97
C PRO A 161 9.00 3.88 3.60
N GLY A 162 7.94 3.80 4.43
CA GLY A 162 6.72 4.58 4.25
C GLY A 162 6.89 6.10 4.41
N THR A 163 8.05 6.54 4.92
CA THR A 163 8.44 7.95 5.02
C THR A 163 9.86 8.14 4.55
N LEU A 164 10.08 9.16 3.73
CA LEU A 164 11.40 9.50 3.18
C LEU A 164 11.83 10.91 3.59
N PRO A 165 13.15 11.18 3.64
CA PRO A 165 13.66 12.54 3.79
C PRO A 165 13.09 13.49 2.73
N LYS A 166 12.93 14.76 3.10
CA LYS A 166 12.40 15.80 2.20
C LYS A 166 13.21 15.95 0.91
N GLY A 167 14.52 15.68 0.96
CA GLY A 167 15.39 15.73 -0.21
C GLY A 167 14.99 14.74 -1.32
N CYS A 168 14.27 13.66 -0.99
CA CYS A 168 13.84 12.67 -1.98
C CYS A 168 12.75 13.18 -2.92
N ALA A 169 12.01 14.23 -2.54
CA ALA A 169 11.01 14.86 -3.41
C ALA A 169 11.63 15.48 -4.69
N HIS A 170 12.94 15.75 -4.69
CA HIS A 170 13.67 16.26 -5.85
C HIS A 170 13.58 15.35 -7.09
N TYR A 171 13.47 14.03 -6.86
CA TYR A 171 13.45 13.03 -7.94
C TYR A 171 12.06 12.82 -8.54
N CYS A 172 11.03 13.47 -8.00
CA CYS A 172 9.64 13.22 -8.34
C CYS A 172 8.97 14.45 -8.95
N THR A 173 8.01 14.23 -9.85
CA THR A 173 7.17 15.26 -10.44
C THR A 173 5.74 15.19 -9.91
N GLY A 174 5.08 16.36 -9.79
CA GLY A 174 3.70 16.44 -9.35
C GLY A 174 3.52 15.93 -7.92
N ARG A 175 2.69 14.89 -7.74
CA ARG A 175 2.40 14.27 -6.44
C ARG A 175 3.05 12.90 -6.27
N ALA A 176 3.90 12.48 -7.21
CA ALA A 176 4.60 11.20 -7.10
C ALA A 176 5.54 11.21 -5.88
N SER A 177 5.77 10.02 -5.31
CA SER A 177 6.66 9.83 -4.18
C SER A 177 7.26 8.42 -4.25
N LEU A 178 8.52 8.28 -3.85
CA LEU A 178 9.20 6.98 -3.69
C LEU A 178 8.76 6.23 -2.42
N ALA A 179 8.08 6.91 -1.49
CA ALA A 179 7.78 6.36 -0.16
C ALA A 179 6.81 5.17 -0.24
N GLY A 180 7.12 4.10 0.49
CA GLY A 180 6.30 2.88 0.54
C GLY A 180 6.29 2.08 -0.77
N MET A 181 7.22 2.35 -1.68
CA MET A 181 7.38 1.51 -2.88
C MET A 181 7.80 0.09 -2.48
N GLU A 182 7.21 -0.90 -3.14
CA GLU A 182 7.60 -2.31 -3.02
C GLU A 182 7.75 -2.90 -4.42
N ALA A 183 8.77 -3.73 -4.62
CA ALA A 183 8.99 -4.40 -5.90
C ALA A 183 9.54 -5.81 -5.70
N ASP A 184 8.95 -6.76 -6.43
CA ASP A 184 9.37 -8.16 -6.46
C ASP A 184 10.44 -8.36 -7.53
N ARG A 185 11.36 -9.28 -7.30
CA ARG A 185 12.43 -9.62 -8.23
C ARG A 185 11.79 -10.21 -9.48
N LEU A 186 11.94 -9.49 -10.58
CA LEU A 186 11.59 -9.95 -11.91
C LEU A 186 12.70 -10.83 -12.50
N SER A 187 13.96 -10.52 -12.17
CA SER A 187 15.13 -11.22 -12.67
C SER A 187 16.34 -11.03 -11.77
N ASP A 188 17.19 -12.04 -11.64
CA ASP A 188 18.51 -12.00 -10.99
C ASP A 188 19.65 -11.63 -11.96
N SER A 189 19.33 -11.39 -13.23
CA SER A 189 20.31 -11.09 -14.28
C SER A 189 20.87 -9.67 -14.15
N ALA A 190 22.18 -9.58 -13.90
CA ALA A 190 22.91 -8.32 -13.92
C ALA A 190 22.93 -7.67 -15.33
N ALA A 191 22.67 -8.43 -16.40
CA ALA A 191 22.58 -7.89 -17.75
C ALA A 191 21.22 -7.20 -17.98
N GLU A 192 20.14 -7.79 -17.49
CA GLU A 192 18.80 -7.20 -17.57
C GLU A 192 18.69 -5.96 -16.67
N ALA A 193 19.23 -6.04 -15.46
CA ALA A 193 19.33 -4.91 -14.55
C ALA A 193 20.14 -3.75 -15.15
N ARG A 194 21.24 -4.04 -15.86
CA ARG A 194 22.03 -3.03 -16.60
C ARG A 194 21.25 -2.38 -17.75
N ALA A 195 20.40 -3.15 -18.43
CA ALA A 195 19.64 -2.69 -19.58
C ALA A 195 18.39 -1.85 -19.20
N MET A 196 18.06 -1.76 -17.92
CA MET A 196 16.92 -0.98 -17.43
C MET A 196 17.06 0.50 -17.81
N ARG A 197 15.96 1.06 -18.32
CA ARG A 197 15.85 2.45 -18.74
C ARG A 197 14.74 3.17 -18.00
N ASP A 198 14.92 4.47 -17.79
CA ASP A 198 13.84 5.36 -17.36
C ASP A 198 12.87 5.66 -18.51
N ALA A 199 11.77 6.35 -18.21
CA ALA A 199 10.80 6.82 -19.20
C ALA A 199 11.40 7.71 -20.31
N LYS A 200 12.61 8.26 -20.12
CA LYS A 200 13.34 9.07 -21.10
C LYS A 200 14.35 8.25 -21.91
N GLY A 201 14.41 6.93 -21.69
CA GLY A 201 15.30 6.01 -22.39
C GLY A 201 16.74 5.96 -21.86
N ARG A 202 17.05 6.65 -20.75
CA ARG A 202 18.38 6.68 -20.14
C ARG A 202 18.62 5.42 -19.32
N LEU A 203 19.82 4.86 -19.38
CA LEU A 203 20.20 3.73 -18.53
C LEU A 203 20.27 4.19 -17.07
N LEU A 204 19.57 3.50 -16.18
CA LEU A 204 19.52 3.90 -14.76
C LEU A 204 20.65 3.33 -13.93
N CYS A 205 20.95 2.03 -14.10
CA CYS A 205 22.05 1.37 -13.39
C CYS A 205 23.28 1.13 -14.28
N GLY A 206 23.10 1.07 -15.60
CA GLY A 206 24.20 0.82 -16.56
C GLY A 206 24.83 2.08 -17.16
N GLY A 207 24.48 3.27 -16.65
CA GLY A 207 24.90 4.57 -17.16
C GLY A 207 26.14 5.15 -16.50
#